data_AF-A0A2E2ZFH0-F1
#
_entry.id   AF-A0A2E2ZFH0-F1
#
_cell.length_a   1.000
_cell.length_b   1.000
_cell.length_c   1.000
_cell.angle_alpha   90.00
_cell.angle_beta   90.00
_cell.angle_gamma   90.00
#
_symmetry.space_group_name_H-M   'P 1'
#
loop_
_entity.id
_entity.type
_entity.pdbx_description
1 polymer ?
#
loop_
_entity_poly.entity_id
_entity_poly.type
_entity_poly.pdbx_seq_one_letter_code
_entity_poly.pdbx_strand_id
1 'polypeptide(L)'
;NTIRAACEPIFDQPMEKINFGEMLLFIFDSARRFNLRMQPSLMLLQKTLVNIEGLGKQLYPALDFWSIANPFLKEWIADRYNPKKIAEWAKRNSMGWLEKARKLPEIADSALEQVSKLEEYQTASEERHNELMGRLHNQGRLTLILILIFIFMVIFLIIK
;
A
#
# COMPACT_ATOMS: atom_id res chain seq x y z
N ASN A 1 -3.25 -5.22 -9.03
CA ASN A 1 -4.39 -4.66 -9.79
C ASN A 1 -4.21 -3.22 -10.23
N THR A 2 -3.53 -2.36 -9.46
CA THR A 2 -3.41 -0.92 -9.80
C THR A 2 -2.41 -0.60 -10.93
N ILE A 3 -1.32 -1.37 -11.10
CA ILE A 3 -0.40 -1.19 -12.24
C ILE A 3 -1.07 -1.61 -13.56
N ARG A 4 -1.86 -2.69 -13.54
CA ARG A 4 -2.57 -3.19 -14.72
C ARG A 4 -3.68 -2.23 -15.17
N ALA A 5 -4.49 -1.74 -14.23
CA ALA A 5 -5.55 -0.77 -14.50
C ALA A 5 -5.03 0.57 -15.06
N ALA A 6 -3.78 0.90 -14.75
CA ALA A 6 -3.11 2.07 -15.30
C ALA A 6 -2.62 1.80 -16.74
N CYS A 7 -2.01 0.64 -16.99
CA CYS A 7 -1.45 0.31 -18.31
C CYS A 7 -2.50 -0.17 -19.34
N GLU A 8 -3.59 -0.83 -18.94
CA GLU A 8 -4.65 -1.39 -19.80
C GLU A 8 -5.17 -0.41 -20.89
N PRO A 9 -5.54 0.85 -20.60
CA PRO A 9 -6.08 1.76 -21.63
C PRO A 9 -5.09 2.15 -22.73
N ILE A 10 -3.79 1.97 -22.51
CA ILE A 10 -2.74 2.29 -23.50
C ILE A 10 -2.44 1.07 -24.37
N PHE A 11 -2.58 -0.15 -23.84
CA PHE A 11 -2.26 -1.38 -24.55
C PHE A 11 -3.31 -1.84 -25.57
N ASP A 12 -4.56 -1.36 -25.47
CA ASP A 12 -5.65 -1.72 -26.39
C ASP A 12 -5.66 -0.92 -27.71
N GLN A 13 -4.70 0.00 -27.92
CA GLN A 13 -4.57 0.77 -29.16
C GLN A 13 -3.44 0.21 -30.04
N PRO A 14 -3.57 0.20 -31.38
CA PRO A 14 -2.46 -0.13 -32.26
C PRO A 14 -1.28 0.81 -31.99
N MET A 15 -0.07 0.27 -31.90
CA MET A 15 1.14 0.99 -31.43
C MET A 15 1.37 2.33 -32.15
N GLU A 16 1.03 2.42 -33.45
CA GLU A 16 1.14 3.63 -34.27
C GLU A 16 0.23 4.79 -33.80
N LYS A 17 -0.86 4.49 -33.07
CA LYS A 17 -1.79 5.50 -32.53
C LYS A 17 -1.42 5.95 -31.12
N ILE A 18 -0.49 5.25 -30.46
CA ILE A 18 -0.06 5.61 -29.11
C ILE A 18 0.93 6.77 -29.22
N ASN A 19 0.57 7.91 -28.65
CA ASN A 19 1.52 9.00 -28.44
C ASN A 19 2.46 8.60 -27.29
N PHE A 20 3.74 8.43 -27.58
CA PHE A 20 4.72 7.96 -26.61
C PHE A 20 4.83 8.92 -25.40
N GLY A 21 4.79 10.21 -25.66
CA GLY A 21 4.80 11.27 -24.66
C GLY A 21 3.58 11.25 -23.73
N GLU A 22 2.39 10.93 -24.26
CA GLU A 22 1.17 10.76 -23.47
C GLU A 22 1.22 9.51 -22.59
N MET A 23 1.79 8.42 -23.12
CA MET A 23 2.04 7.22 -22.31
C MET A 23 3.01 7.51 -21.15
N LEU A 24 4.11 8.21 -21.42
CA LEU A 24 5.08 8.62 -20.39
C LEU A 24 4.44 9.52 -19.33
N LEU A 25 3.65 10.52 -19.77
CA LEU A 25 2.85 11.39 -18.90
C LEU A 25 1.98 10.57 -17.94
N PHE A 26 1.30 9.55 -18.47
CA PHE A 26 0.41 8.70 -17.71
C PHE A 26 1.15 7.83 -16.69
N ILE A 27 2.30 7.23 -17.06
CA ILE A 27 3.14 6.45 -16.15
C ILE A 27 3.63 7.32 -14.99
N PHE A 28 4.08 8.53 -15.30
CA PHE A 28 4.63 9.46 -14.33
C PHE A 28 3.55 10.06 -13.42
N ASP A 29 2.35 10.34 -13.94
CA ASP A 29 1.19 10.73 -13.14
C ASP A 29 0.75 9.60 -12.20
N SER A 30 0.68 8.37 -12.71
CA SER A 30 0.35 7.19 -11.92
C SER A 30 1.37 6.95 -10.81
N ALA A 31 2.67 7.09 -11.11
CA ALA A 31 3.74 6.97 -10.11
C ALA A 31 3.58 7.97 -8.95
N ARG A 32 3.17 9.21 -9.24
CA ARG A 32 2.90 10.22 -8.19
C ARG A 32 1.78 9.80 -7.24
N ARG A 33 0.75 9.09 -7.73
CA ARG A 33 -0.35 8.56 -6.90
C ARG A 33 0.11 7.52 -5.87
N PHE A 34 1.28 6.90 -6.08
CA PHE A 34 1.91 5.99 -5.13
C PHE A 34 2.98 6.66 -4.25
N ASN A 35 2.95 7.98 -4.10
CA ASN A 35 3.93 8.76 -3.33
C ASN A 35 5.38 8.61 -3.81
N LEU A 36 5.61 8.19 -5.06
CA LEU A 36 6.95 8.24 -5.65
C LEU A 36 7.32 9.70 -5.93
N ARG A 37 8.29 10.24 -5.19
CA ARG A 37 8.83 11.59 -5.43
C ARG A 37 9.61 11.61 -6.74
N MET A 38 9.03 12.23 -7.76
CA MET A 38 9.71 12.41 -9.04
C MET A 38 10.68 13.58 -8.98
N GLN A 39 11.89 13.39 -9.49
CA GLN A 39 12.88 14.46 -9.58
C GLN A 39 12.48 15.47 -10.67
N PRO A 40 12.73 16.77 -10.50
CA PRO A 40 12.43 17.79 -11.51
C PRO A 40 13.07 17.52 -12.88
N SER A 41 14.27 16.93 -12.90
CA SER A 41 15.00 16.53 -14.11
C SER A 41 14.20 15.53 -14.96
N LEU A 42 13.47 14.60 -14.32
CA LEU A 42 12.65 13.62 -15.01
C LEU A 42 11.39 14.26 -15.63
N MET A 43 10.82 15.28 -14.99
CA MET A 43 9.70 16.03 -15.57
C MET A 43 10.14 16.89 -16.77
N LEU A 44 11.36 17.41 -16.74
CA LEU A 44 11.91 18.15 -17.87
C LEU A 44 12.14 17.24 -19.07
N LEU A 45 12.76 16.07 -18.87
CA LEU A 45 12.93 15.05 -19.89
C LEU A 45 11.59 14.66 -20.53
N GLN A 46 10.57 14.42 -19.71
CA GLN A 46 9.22 14.11 -20.17
C GLN A 46 8.66 15.23 -21.06
N LYS A 47 8.77 16.51 -20.65
CA LYS A 47 8.33 17.65 -21.47
C LYS A 47 9.11 17.77 -22.78
N THR A 48 10.42 17.54 -22.74
CA THR A 48 11.27 17.56 -23.93
C THR A 48 10.87 16.46 -24.91
N LEU A 49 10.61 15.24 -24.43
CA LEU A 49 10.17 14.12 -25.27
C LEU A 49 8.82 14.40 -25.93
N VAL A 50 7.84 14.91 -25.17
CA VAL A 50 6.53 15.33 -25.72
C VAL A 50 6.70 16.39 -26.80
N ASN A 51 7.57 17.38 -26.59
CA ASN A 51 7.82 18.44 -27.56
C ASN A 51 8.50 17.91 -28.83
N ILE A 52 9.49 17.03 -28.70
CA ILE A 52 10.19 16.41 -29.83
C ILE A 52 9.22 15.53 -30.64
N GLU A 53 8.36 14.76 -29.98
CA GLU A 53 7.33 13.97 -30.66
C GLU A 53 6.33 14.87 -31.39
N GLY A 54 5.87 15.94 -30.74
CA GLY A 54 4.96 16.91 -31.35
C GLY A 54 5.55 17.57 -32.60
N LEU A 55 6.80 18.05 -32.52
CA LEU A 55 7.52 18.58 -33.68
C LEU A 55 7.76 17.52 -34.76
N GLY A 56 8.13 16.30 -34.35
CA GLY A 56 8.34 15.17 -35.25
C GLY A 56 7.09 14.81 -36.05
N LYS A 57 5.91 14.76 -35.40
CA LYS A 57 4.63 14.49 -36.05
C LYS A 57 4.14 15.64 -36.92
N GLN A 58 4.49 16.89 -36.61
CA GLN A 58 4.23 18.03 -37.50
C GLN A 58 5.01 17.93 -38.81
N LEU A 59 6.25 17.42 -38.78
CA LEU A 59 7.11 17.23 -39.95
C LEU A 59 6.81 15.93 -40.71
N TYR A 60 6.57 14.84 -39.99
CA TYR A 60 6.25 13.50 -40.51
C TYR A 60 5.01 12.94 -39.79
N PRO A 61 3.79 13.12 -40.34
CA PRO A 61 2.56 12.67 -39.68
C PRO A 61 2.49 11.17 -39.41
N ALA A 62 3.18 10.36 -40.20
CA ALA A 62 3.27 8.91 -40.05
C ALA A 62 4.44 8.45 -39.14
N LEU A 63 5.06 9.36 -38.40
CA LEU A 63 6.17 9.04 -37.50
C LEU A 63 5.70 8.16 -36.33
N ASP A 64 6.22 6.93 -36.29
CA ASP A 64 6.11 6.05 -35.14
C ASP A 64 7.31 6.26 -34.19
N PHE A 65 7.11 7.08 -33.16
CA PHE A 65 8.13 7.36 -32.15
C PHE A 65 8.43 6.15 -31.26
N TRP A 66 7.45 5.24 -31.05
CA TRP A 66 7.63 4.05 -30.22
C TRP A 66 8.64 3.09 -30.84
N SER A 67 8.55 2.86 -32.14
CA SER A 67 9.52 2.02 -32.86
C SER A 67 10.96 2.54 -32.74
N ILE A 68 11.14 3.86 -32.71
CA ILE A 68 12.45 4.50 -32.51
C ILE A 68 12.93 4.33 -31.07
N ALA A 69 12.06 4.52 -30.07
CA ALA A 69 12.41 4.48 -28.65
C ALA A 69 12.62 3.06 -28.09
N ASN A 70 11.89 2.07 -28.62
CA ASN A 70 11.89 0.67 -28.17
C ASN A 70 13.27 0.02 -28.04
N PRO A 71 14.20 0.10 -29.03
CA PRO A 71 15.54 -0.48 -28.88
C PRO A 71 16.31 0.12 -27.69
N PHE A 72 16.26 1.44 -27.50
CA PHE A 72 16.92 2.11 -26.38
C PHE A 72 16.34 1.68 -25.03
N LEU A 73 15.01 1.53 -24.95
CA LEU A 73 14.34 1.04 -23.75
C LEU A 73 14.77 -0.39 -23.43
N LYS A 74 14.80 -1.28 -24.43
CA LYS A 74 15.24 -2.67 -24.26
C LYS A 74 16.67 -2.75 -23.75
N GLU A 75 17.58 -1.98 -24.33
CA GLU A 75 18.97 -1.92 -23.90
C GLU A 75 19.09 -1.41 -22.46
N TRP A 76 18.38 -0.33 -22.11
CA TRP A 76 18.38 0.22 -20.76
C TRP A 76 17.82 -0.76 -19.71
N ILE A 77 16.70 -1.44 -20.02
CA ILE A 77 16.12 -2.46 -19.12
C ILE A 77 17.11 -3.62 -18.94
N ALA A 78 17.70 -4.11 -20.04
CA ALA A 78 18.67 -5.20 -20.00
C ALA A 78 19.91 -4.83 -19.17
N ASP A 79 20.36 -3.58 -19.25
CA ASP A 79 21.48 -3.08 -18.47
C ASP A 79 21.14 -2.92 -16.98
N ARG A 80 19.95 -2.39 -16.68
CA ARG A 80 19.48 -2.18 -15.30
C ARG A 80 19.21 -3.48 -14.56
N TYR A 81 18.62 -4.46 -15.22
CA TYR A 81 18.30 -5.78 -14.66
C TYR A 81 19.34 -6.84 -15.00
N ASN A 82 20.58 -6.43 -15.29
CA ASN A 82 21.65 -7.35 -15.61
C ASN A 82 22.00 -8.24 -14.39
N PRO A 83 21.79 -9.57 -14.47
CA PRO A 83 22.03 -10.47 -13.34
C PRO A 83 23.48 -10.44 -12.85
N LYS A 84 24.43 -10.22 -13.76
CA LYS A 84 25.85 -10.08 -13.41
C LYS A 84 26.10 -8.85 -12.56
N LYS A 85 25.49 -7.70 -12.91
CA LYS A 85 25.60 -6.47 -12.10
C LYS A 85 24.95 -6.62 -10.74
N ILE A 86 23.82 -7.32 -10.67
CA ILE A 86 23.13 -7.63 -9.42
C ILE A 86 24.00 -8.54 -8.55
N ALA A 87 24.57 -9.60 -9.12
CA ALA A 87 25.46 -10.52 -8.41
C ALA A 87 26.74 -9.82 -7.93
N GLU A 88 27.34 -8.97 -8.75
CA GLU A 88 28.50 -8.16 -8.36
C GLU A 88 28.17 -7.16 -7.25
N TRP A 89 27.00 -6.50 -7.33
CA TRP A 89 26.51 -5.62 -6.27
C TRP A 89 26.31 -6.38 -4.96
N ALA A 90 25.66 -7.55 -5.01
CA ALA A 90 25.47 -8.41 -3.85
C ALA A 90 26.82 -8.87 -3.25
N LYS A 91 27.79 -9.22 -4.11
CA LYS A 91 29.14 -9.60 -3.68
C LYS A 91 29.89 -8.44 -3.03
N ARG A 92 29.82 -7.22 -3.58
CA ARG A 92 30.45 -6.03 -3.00
C ARG A 92 29.83 -5.64 -1.66
N ASN A 93 28.54 -5.87 -1.50
CA ASN A 93 27.82 -5.57 -0.26
C ASN A 93 27.79 -6.73 0.74
N SER A 94 28.39 -7.88 0.42
CA SER A 94 28.28 -9.11 1.22
C SER A 94 28.65 -8.92 2.69
N MET A 95 29.66 -8.10 2.97
CA MET A 95 30.08 -7.79 4.35
C MET A 95 28.96 -7.13 5.17
N GLY A 96 28.25 -6.16 4.60
CA GLY A 96 27.13 -5.49 5.28
C GLY A 96 25.87 -6.36 5.39
N TRP A 97 25.69 -7.31 4.47
CA TRP A 97 24.62 -8.31 4.58
C TRP A 97 24.91 -9.34 5.66
N LEU A 98 26.18 -9.69 5.89
CA LEU A 98 26.57 -10.63 6.94
C LEU A 98 26.28 -10.07 8.35
N GLU A 99 26.55 -8.78 8.57
CA GLU A 99 26.22 -8.10 9.83
C GLU A 99 24.71 -8.03 10.07
N LYS A 100 23.92 -7.76 9.02
CA LYS A 100 22.46 -7.75 9.12
C LYS A 100 21.89 -9.15 9.33
N ALA A 101 22.44 -10.15 8.66
CA ALA A 101 22.02 -11.54 8.81
C ALA A 101 22.28 -12.07 10.22
N ARG A 102 23.37 -11.65 10.87
CA ARG A 102 23.65 -11.99 12.27
C ARG A 102 22.59 -11.44 13.25
N LYS A 103 21.93 -10.32 12.91
CA LYS A 103 20.88 -9.70 13.73
C LYS A 103 19.47 -10.21 13.42
N LEU A 104 19.29 -10.98 12.34
CA LEU A 104 17.99 -11.58 12.02
C LEU A 104 17.41 -12.50 13.10
N PRO A 105 18.17 -13.41 13.74
CA PRO A 105 17.60 -14.28 14.76
C PRO A 105 17.03 -13.50 15.96
N GLU A 106 17.73 -12.45 16.42
CA GLU A 106 17.26 -11.58 17.51
C GLU A 106 15.95 -10.86 17.17
N ILE A 107 15.80 -10.41 15.91
CA ILE A 107 14.55 -9.80 15.42
C ILE A 107 13.44 -10.84 15.27
N ALA A 108 13.76 -12.06 14.84
CA ALA A 108 12.79 -13.13 14.71
C ALA A 108 12.25 -13.55 16.09
N ASP A 109 13.13 -13.75 17.07
CA ASP A 109 12.77 -14.15 18.43
C ASP A 109 11.89 -13.07 19.10
N SER A 110 12.28 -11.79 18.99
CA SER A 110 11.49 -10.68 19.55
C SER A 110 10.14 -10.47 18.85
N ALA A 111 10.04 -10.74 17.55
CA ALA A 111 8.77 -10.72 16.83
C ALA A 111 7.86 -11.88 17.26
N LEU A 112 8.41 -13.09 17.43
CA LEU A 112 7.70 -14.24 17.97
C LEU A 112 7.19 -13.99 19.40
N GLU A 113 8.00 -13.36 20.25
CA GLU A 113 7.63 -13.03 21.63
C GLU A 113 6.56 -11.93 21.71
N GLN A 114 6.54 -10.98 20.77
CA GLN A 114 5.44 -9.99 20.69
C GLN A 114 4.14 -10.62 20.20
N VAL A 115 4.22 -11.56 19.24
CA VAL A 115 3.04 -12.27 18.74
C VAL A 115 2.45 -13.17 19.84
N SER A 116 3.27 -13.85 20.65
CA SER A 116 2.76 -14.65 21.78
C SER A 116 2.15 -13.79 22.88
N LYS A 117 2.73 -12.63 23.20
CA LYS A 117 2.15 -11.67 24.15
C LYS A 117 0.81 -11.09 23.68
N LEU A 118 0.59 -10.95 22.37
CA LEU A 118 -0.69 -10.49 21.83
C LEU A 118 -1.84 -11.44 22.15
N GLU A 119 -1.59 -12.76 22.12
CA GLU A 119 -2.59 -13.76 22.54
C GLU A 119 -2.89 -13.63 24.04
N GLU A 120 -1.86 -13.49 24.89
CA GLU A 120 -2.02 -13.36 26.35
C GLU A 120 -2.74 -12.06 26.77
N TYR A 121 -2.50 -10.95 26.06
CA TYR A 121 -3.23 -9.70 26.25
C TYR A 121 -4.70 -9.80 25.82
N GLN A 122 -5.02 -10.60 24.79
CA GLN A 122 -6.39 -10.81 24.35
C GLN A 122 -7.21 -11.59 25.39
N THR A 123 -6.69 -12.70 25.91
CA THR A 123 -7.37 -13.49 26.96
C THR A 123 -7.57 -12.68 28.24
N ALA A 124 -6.54 -11.95 28.69
CA ALA A 124 -6.62 -11.09 29.88
C ALA A 124 -7.54 -9.86 29.69
N SER A 125 -7.84 -9.48 28.45
CA SER A 125 -8.82 -8.44 28.10
C SER A 125 -10.24 -9.00 28.07
N GLU A 126 -10.44 -10.21 27.53
CA GLU A 126 -11.74 -10.89 27.52
C GLU A 126 -12.23 -11.22 28.94
N GLU A 127 -11.35 -11.69 29.81
CA GLU A 127 -11.68 -11.95 31.22
C GLU A 127 -12.12 -10.67 31.94
N ARG A 128 -11.38 -9.57 31.77
CA ARG A 128 -11.77 -8.26 32.32
C ARG A 128 -13.09 -7.75 31.74
N HIS A 129 -13.33 -7.95 30.46
CA HIS A 129 -14.58 -7.56 29.81
C HIS A 129 -15.77 -8.36 30.38
N ASN A 130 -15.61 -9.66 30.54
CA ASN A 130 -16.62 -10.53 31.15
C ASN A 130 -16.87 -10.21 32.63
N GLU A 131 -15.82 -9.88 33.39
CA GLU A 131 -15.96 -9.46 34.78
C GLU A 131 -16.72 -8.12 34.90
N LEU A 132 -16.44 -7.15 34.02
CA LEU A 132 -17.14 -5.87 33.98
C LEU A 132 -18.62 -6.05 33.62
N MET A 133 -18.90 -6.88 32.62
CA MET A 133 -20.28 -7.21 32.20
C MET A 133 -21.05 -7.95 33.30
N GLY A 134 -20.38 -8.84 34.05
CA GLY A 134 -20.97 -9.51 35.21
C GLY A 134 -21.36 -8.54 36.33
N ARG A 135 -20.53 -7.52 36.61
CA ARG A 135 -20.84 -6.48 37.60
C ARG A 135 -22.02 -5.59 37.17
N LEU A 136 -22.12 -5.25 35.89
CA LEU A 136 -23.25 -4.47 35.36
C LEU A 136 -24.58 -5.23 35.44
N HIS A 137 -24.57 -6.53 35.11
CA HIS A 137 -25.80 -7.34 35.11
C HIS A 137 -26.37 -7.55 36.52
N ASN A 138 -25.51 -7.66 37.54
CA ASN A 138 -25.94 -7.86 38.92
C ASN A 138 -26.45 -6.54 39.56
N GLN A 139 -25.86 -5.39 39.23
CA GLN A 139 -26.40 -4.10 39.66
C GLN A 139 -27.76 -3.78 39.02
N GLY A 140 -27.96 -4.14 37.75
CA GLY A 140 -29.23 -3.92 37.04
C GLY A 140 -30.40 -4.71 37.62
N ARG A 141 -30.17 -5.95 38.09
CA ARG A 141 -31.24 -6.76 38.71
C ARG A 141 -31.74 -6.18 40.03
N LEU A 142 -30.84 -5.63 40.86
CA LEU A 142 -31.22 -5.02 42.14
C LEU A 142 -32.01 -3.72 41.93
N THR A 143 -31.63 -2.91 40.95
CA THR A 143 -32.38 -1.69 40.60
C THR A 143 -33.78 -2.02 40.05
N LEU A 144 -33.92 -3.06 39.22
CA LEU A 144 -35.23 -3.50 38.71
C LEU A 144 -36.17 -4.00 39.82
N ILE A 145 -35.65 -4.79 40.78
CA ILE A 145 -36.44 -5.27 41.93
C ILE A 145 -36.93 -4.09 42.78
N LEU A 146 -36.08 -3.12 43.05
CA LEU A 146 -36.46 -1.91 43.81
C LEU A 146 -37.54 -1.09 43.09
N ILE A 147 -37.44 -0.93 41.77
CA ILE A 147 -38.46 -0.24 40.97
C ILE A 147 -39.80 -0.99 41.03
N LEU A 148 -39.79 -2.31 40.90
CA LEU A 148 -41.02 -3.12 40.99
C LEU A 148 -41.68 -3.03 42.36
N ILE A 149 -40.89 -3.10 43.44
CA ILE A 149 -41.40 -2.92 44.81
C ILE A 149 -42.00 -1.53 45.00
N PHE A 150 -41.33 -0.49 44.48
CA PHE A 150 -41.83 0.88 44.55
C PHE A 150 -43.15 1.06 43.80
N ILE A 151 -43.26 0.52 42.57
CA ILE A 151 -44.49 0.53 41.78
C ILE A 151 -45.62 -0.19 42.53
N PHE A 152 -45.34 -1.36 43.09
CA PHE A 152 -46.32 -2.13 43.87
C PHE A 152 -46.82 -1.35 45.09
N MET A 153 -45.92 -0.70 45.82
CA MET A 153 -46.25 0.14 46.98
C MET A 153 -47.15 1.32 46.60
N VAL A 154 -46.87 1.98 45.47
CA VAL A 154 -47.68 3.11 44.96
C VAL A 154 -49.08 2.62 44.58
N ILE A 155 -49.19 1.49 43.89
CA ILE A 155 -50.49 0.91 43.50
C ILE A 155 -51.31 0.54 44.75
N PHE A 156 -50.68 -0.05 45.76
CA PHE A 156 -51.36 -0.41 47.01
C PHE A 156 -51.91 0.82 47.77
N LEU A 157 -51.18 1.94 47.74
CA LEU A 157 -51.62 3.20 48.35
C LEU A 157 -52.83 3.83 47.62
N ILE A 158 -52.96 3.63 46.31
CA ILE A 158 -54.07 4.20 45.51
C ILE A 158 -55.37 3.40 45.70
N ILE A 159 -55.28 2.10 45.99
CA ILE A 159 -56.44 1.20 46.12
C ILE A 159 -57.08 1.26 47.51
N LYS A 160 -56.36 1.76 48.52
CA LYS A 160 -56.83 1.88 49.92
C LYS A 160 -57.32 3.29 50.22
#